data_AF-A0A1I2GNI4-F1
#
_entry.id   AF-A0A1I2GNI4-F1
#
_cell.length_a   1.000
_cell.length_b   1.000
_cell.length_c   1.000
_cell.angle_alpha   90.00
_cell.angle_beta   90.00
_cell.angle_gamma   90.00
#
_symmetry.space_group_name_H-M   'P 1'
#
loop_
_entity.id
_entity.type
_entity.pdbx_description
1 polymer ?
#
loop_
_entity_poly.entity_id
_entity_poly.type
_entity_poly.pdbx_seq_one_letter_code
_entity_poly.pdbx_strand_id
1 'polypeptide(L)'
;MGERTTTHFPPEILEQYAGLGVDLRGLFSGGHLGERMGIEILEAAPEKVVGTMPVEGNTQPLGLLHGGASAVLAETLGSVGAMLHGGPSKMAVGVDLNATHHRGLRAGTVTGTATPVHRGRSSATYEIVITDEAGKRVCTARLTCMLRPATPTGSTTPPAN
;
A
#
# COMPACT_ATOMS: atom_id res chain seq x y z
N MET A 1 21.59 -8.55 7.78
CA MET A 1 21.06 -8.81 6.43
C MET A 1 19.76 -9.57 6.61
N GLY A 2 18.65 -8.86 6.89
CA GLY A 2 17.37 -9.52 7.18
C GLY A 2 16.83 -10.22 5.95
N GLU A 3 16.26 -11.41 6.13
CA GLU A 3 15.52 -12.11 5.08
C GLU A 3 14.48 -11.15 4.49
N ARG A 4 14.59 -10.86 3.19
CA ARG A 4 13.58 -10.07 2.51
C ARG A 4 12.30 -10.89 2.48
N THR A 5 11.28 -10.48 3.24
CA THR A 5 9.96 -11.10 3.18
C THR A 5 9.48 -11.09 1.73
N THR A 6 9.22 -12.26 1.18
CA THR A 6 8.83 -12.42 -0.22
C THR A 6 7.34 -12.09 -0.32
N THR A 7 6.99 -10.89 -0.80
CA THR A 7 5.62 -10.55 -1.20
C THR A 7 5.01 -11.67 -2.04
N HIS A 8 3.82 -12.12 -1.63
CA HIS A 8 3.01 -13.11 -2.30
C HIS A 8 2.07 -12.43 -3.31
N PHE A 9 2.20 -12.82 -4.57
CA PHE A 9 1.31 -12.44 -5.66
C PHE A 9 0.57 -13.68 -6.16
N PRO A 10 -0.75 -13.60 -6.40
CA PRO A 10 -1.47 -14.68 -7.08
C PRO A 10 -0.89 -14.98 -8.48
N PRO A 11 -0.94 -16.24 -8.97
CA PRO A 11 -0.42 -16.61 -10.28
C PRO A 11 -0.94 -15.76 -11.44
N GLU A 12 -2.22 -15.39 -11.42
CA GLU A 12 -2.86 -14.56 -12.43
C GLU A 12 -2.25 -13.14 -12.51
N ILE A 13 -1.77 -12.59 -11.39
CA ILE A 13 -1.06 -11.32 -11.38
C ILE A 13 0.33 -11.48 -11.98
N LEU A 14 1.02 -12.58 -11.65
CA LEU A 14 2.32 -12.87 -12.26
C LEU A 14 2.20 -13.04 -13.78
N GLU A 15 1.18 -13.74 -14.25
CA GLU A 15 0.87 -13.91 -15.68
C GLU A 15 0.51 -12.59 -16.36
N GLN A 16 -0.33 -11.76 -15.73
CA GLN A 16 -0.76 -10.47 -16.29
C GLN A 16 0.42 -9.52 -16.55
N TYR A 17 1.47 -9.60 -15.73
CA TYR A 17 2.67 -8.77 -15.85
C TYR A 17 3.87 -9.51 -16.48
N ALA A 18 3.70 -10.79 -16.83
CA ALA A 18 4.74 -11.57 -17.47
C ALA A 18 5.14 -10.95 -18.81
N GLY A 19 6.45 -10.92 -19.09
CA GLY A 19 6.97 -10.38 -20.35
C GLY A 19 6.99 -8.85 -20.45
N LEU A 20 6.47 -8.11 -19.47
CA LEU A 20 6.55 -6.64 -19.44
C LEU A 20 7.90 -6.10 -18.96
N GLY A 21 8.79 -6.96 -18.46
CA GLY A 21 10.12 -6.57 -17.96
C GLY A 21 10.07 -5.71 -16.69
N VAL A 22 8.95 -5.69 -15.97
CA VAL A 22 8.77 -4.89 -14.75
C VAL A 22 9.23 -5.65 -13.51
N ASP A 23 9.87 -4.94 -12.58
CA ASP A 23 10.05 -5.45 -11.23
C ASP A 23 8.75 -5.26 -10.44
N LEU A 24 7.96 -6.34 -10.31
CA LEU A 24 6.68 -6.29 -9.59
C LEU A 24 6.84 -5.89 -8.13
N ARG A 25 7.94 -6.30 -7.49
CA ARG A 25 8.15 -6.01 -6.07
C ARG A 25 8.47 -4.54 -5.87
N GLY A 26 9.33 -3.99 -6.72
CA GLY A 26 9.60 -2.55 -6.74
C GLY A 26 8.35 -1.74 -7.08
N LEU A 27 7.58 -2.15 -8.10
CA LEU A 27 6.39 -1.45 -8.57
C LEU A 27 5.27 -1.40 -7.52
N PHE A 28 5.08 -2.48 -6.78
CA PHE A 28 4.06 -2.60 -5.73
C PHE A 28 4.63 -2.46 -4.31
N SER A 29 5.75 -1.76 -4.16
CA SER A 29 6.32 -1.41 -2.87
C SER A 29 5.70 -0.12 -2.29
N GLY A 30 6.11 0.27 -1.08
CA GLY A 30 5.81 1.60 -0.53
C GLY A 30 6.69 2.73 -1.09
N GLY A 31 7.56 2.44 -2.07
CA GLY A 31 8.55 3.38 -2.61
C GLY A 31 9.47 3.96 -1.54
N HIS A 32 10.13 5.09 -1.84
CA HIS A 32 11.11 5.69 -0.92
C HIS A 32 10.54 6.03 0.47
N LEU A 33 9.27 6.44 0.56
CA LEU A 33 8.67 6.77 1.86
C LEU A 33 8.37 5.49 2.65
N GLY A 34 7.78 4.48 2.01
CA GLY A 34 7.52 3.20 2.66
C GLY A 34 8.80 2.50 3.11
N GLU A 35 9.87 2.56 2.30
CA GLU A 35 11.19 2.06 2.70
C GLU A 35 11.72 2.74 3.95
N ARG A 36 11.65 4.08 4.03
CA ARG A 36 12.07 4.84 5.23
C ARG A 36 11.26 4.49 6.47
N MET A 37 10.00 4.12 6.27
CA MET A 37 9.07 3.74 7.33
C MET A 37 9.11 2.25 7.67
N GLY A 38 9.90 1.44 6.95
CA GLY A 38 9.95 -0.01 7.14
C GLY A 38 8.66 -0.73 6.74
N ILE A 39 7.95 -0.22 5.72
CA ILE A 39 6.75 -0.87 5.20
C ILE A 39 7.14 -2.08 4.36
N GLU A 40 6.59 -3.24 4.71
CA GLU A 40 6.74 -4.48 3.93
C GLU A 40 5.38 -4.93 3.38
N ILE A 41 5.32 -5.21 2.08
CA ILE A 41 4.12 -5.78 1.45
C ILE A 41 4.23 -7.31 1.50
N LEU A 42 3.25 -7.94 2.13
CA LEU A 42 3.20 -9.39 2.36
C LEU A 42 2.37 -10.11 1.32
N GLU A 43 1.20 -9.55 0.98
CA GLU A 43 0.24 -10.09 0.01
C GLU A 43 -0.25 -8.93 -0.86
N ALA A 44 -0.35 -9.14 -2.16
CA ALA A 44 -0.79 -8.09 -3.07
C ALA A 44 -1.66 -8.67 -4.19
N ALA A 45 -2.96 -8.41 -4.07
CA ALA A 45 -3.98 -8.71 -5.07
C ALA A 45 -5.04 -7.59 -5.12
N PRO A 46 -5.81 -7.45 -6.22
CA PRO A 46 -6.89 -6.46 -6.34
C PRO A 46 -7.99 -6.59 -5.26
N GLU A 47 -8.17 -7.77 -4.68
CA GLU A 47 -9.19 -8.05 -3.66
C GLU A 47 -8.65 -7.90 -2.23
N LYS A 48 -7.33 -7.95 -2.08
CA LYS A 48 -6.69 -7.87 -0.76
C LYS A 48 -5.22 -7.50 -0.88
N VAL A 49 -4.80 -6.50 -0.12
CA VAL A 49 -3.38 -6.16 0.07
C VAL A 49 -3.08 -6.18 1.56
N VAL A 50 -2.01 -6.86 1.94
CA VAL A 50 -1.54 -6.94 3.33
C VAL A 50 -0.12 -6.42 3.41
N GLY A 51 0.16 -5.60 4.41
CA GLY A 51 1.52 -5.17 4.71
C GLY A 51 1.71 -4.78 6.16
N THR A 52 2.96 -4.72 6.58
CA THR A 52 3.36 -4.43 7.96
C THR A 52 4.19 -3.16 8.02
N MET A 53 4.23 -2.53 9.20
CA MET A 53 5.09 -1.39 9.49
C MET A 53 5.50 -1.42 10.97
N PRO A 54 6.78 -1.23 11.31
CA PRO A 54 7.20 -1.15 12.70
C PRO A 54 6.66 0.13 13.36
N VAL A 55 6.37 0.07 14.65
CA VAL A 55 6.07 1.29 15.44
C VAL A 55 7.36 2.07 15.70
N GLU A 56 8.48 1.37 15.91
CA GLU A 56 9.80 1.97 16.04
C GLU A 56 10.16 2.78 14.79
N GLY A 57 10.74 3.98 14.97
CA GLY A 57 11.04 4.92 13.89
C GLY A 57 9.82 5.70 13.35
N ASN A 58 8.60 5.27 13.67
CA ASN A 58 7.35 5.85 13.18
C ASN A 58 6.51 6.54 14.28
N THR A 59 7.14 6.92 15.40
CA THR A 59 6.45 7.53 16.54
C THR A 59 6.36 9.06 16.42
N GLN A 60 5.30 9.64 16.98
CA GLN A 60 5.21 11.08 17.26
C GLN A 60 5.96 11.46 18.55
N PRO A 61 6.10 12.76 18.90
CA PRO A 61 6.96 13.21 20.02
C PRO A 61 6.62 12.69 21.43
N LEU A 62 5.42 12.16 21.64
CA LEU A 62 4.99 11.52 22.90
C LEU A 62 5.27 10.00 22.92
N GLY A 63 5.99 9.49 21.93
CA GLY A 63 6.35 8.08 21.80
C GLY A 63 5.20 7.16 21.36
N LEU A 64 4.09 7.72 20.88
CA LEU A 64 3.00 6.93 20.27
C LEU A 64 3.24 6.74 18.78
N LEU A 65 2.74 5.68 18.18
CA LEU A 65 2.65 5.54 16.72
C LEU A 65 2.02 6.81 16.12
N HIS A 66 2.70 7.44 15.17
CA HIS A 66 2.23 8.65 14.53
C HIS A 66 0.97 8.36 13.69
N GLY A 67 -0.09 9.16 13.82
CA GLY A 67 -1.32 8.99 13.04
C GLY A 67 -1.07 9.05 11.54
N GLY A 68 -0.26 10.02 11.10
CA GLY A 68 0.27 10.09 9.73
C GLY A 68 1.05 8.84 9.28
N ALA A 69 1.74 8.11 10.17
CA ALA A 69 2.39 6.87 9.77
C ALA A 69 1.36 5.77 9.45
N SER A 70 0.28 5.68 10.25
CA SER A 70 -0.86 4.81 9.94
C SER A 70 -1.51 5.21 8.60
N ALA A 71 -1.60 6.51 8.32
CA ALA A 71 -2.12 7.02 7.06
C ALA A 71 -1.24 6.63 5.86
N VAL A 72 0.09 6.69 5.98
CA VAL A 72 1.01 6.25 4.92
C VAL A 72 0.90 4.74 4.67
N LEU A 73 0.80 3.91 5.72
CA LEU A 73 0.55 2.48 5.54
C LEU A 73 -0.78 2.24 4.81
N ALA A 74 -1.84 2.95 5.20
CA ALA A 74 -3.14 2.83 4.54
C ALA A 74 -3.13 3.29 3.07
N GLU A 75 -2.54 4.45 2.78
CA GLU A 75 -2.36 5.00 1.43
C GLU A 75 -1.62 3.99 0.54
N THR A 76 -0.53 3.42 1.06
CA THR A 76 0.31 2.45 0.35
C THR A 76 -0.49 1.22 -0.05
N LEU A 77 -1.14 0.56 0.93
CA LEU A 77 -1.87 -0.68 0.67
C LEU A 77 -3.07 -0.47 -0.26
N GLY A 78 -3.84 0.61 -0.04
CA GLY A 78 -4.96 0.94 -0.91
C GLY A 78 -4.53 1.28 -2.34
N SER A 79 -3.41 1.99 -2.51
CA SER A 79 -2.89 2.36 -3.82
C SER A 79 -2.42 1.13 -4.59
N VAL A 80 -1.70 0.21 -3.93
CA VAL A 80 -1.30 -1.07 -4.53
C VAL A 80 -2.53 -1.86 -5.01
N GLY A 81 -3.57 -1.95 -4.19
CA GLY A 81 -4.81 -2.62 -4.59
C GLY A 81 -5.47 -1.93 -5.79
N ALA A 82 -5.52 -0.60 -5.80
CA ALA A 82 -6.09 0.15 -6.92
C ALA A 82 -5.28 0.01 -8.22
N MET A 83 -3.94 -0.02 -8.13
CA MET A 83 -3.05 -0.27 -9.27
C MET A 83 -3.26 -1.67 -9.83
N LEU A 84 -3.29 -2.69 -8.98
CA LEU A 84 -3.52 -4.09 -9.38
C LEU A 84 -4.89 -4.27 -10.05
N HIS A 85 -5.93 -3.59 -9.54
CA HIS A 85 -7.24 -3.56 -10.22
C HIS A 85 -7.18 -2.88 -11.60
N GLY A 86 -6.38 -1.82 -11.74
CA GLY A 86 -6.16 -1.15 -13.03
C GLY A 86 -5.36 -1.98 -14.04
N GLY A 87 -4.61 -2.97 -13.55
CA GLY A 87 -3.67 -3.77 -14.32
C GLY A 87 -2.57 -2.92 -14.97
N PRO A 88 -1.77 -3.51 -15.88
CA PRO A 88 -0.69 -2.81 -16.58
C PRO A 88 -1.15 -1.61 -17.42
N SER A 89 -2.44 -1.56 -17.77
CA SER A 89 -3.01 -0.54 -18.65
C SER A 89 -3.31 0.79 -17.95
N LYS A 90 -3.29 0.82 -16.61
CA LYS A 90 -3.67 2.01 -15.83
C LYS A 90 -2.71 2.27 -14.68
N MET A 91 -2.60 3.55 -14.34
CA MET A 91 -2.01 4.01 -13.08
C MET A 91 -3.12 4.41 -12.11
N ALA A 92 -2.86 4.26 -10.81
CA ALA A 92 -3.73 4.76 -9.75
C ALA A 92 -3.08 5.98 -9.08
N VAL A 93 -3.90 6.99 -8.75
CA VAL A 93 -3.47 8.17 -8.00
C VAL A 93 -4.46 8.38 -6.86
N GLY A 94 -3.98 8.40 -5.62
CA GLY A 94 -4.80 8.74 -4.45
C GLY A 94 -5.40 10.14 -4.58
N VAL A 95 -6.71 10.26 -4.31
CA VAL A 95 -7.44 11.54 -4.39
C VAL A 95 -8.17 11.90 -3.10
N ASP A 96 -8.43 10.91 -2.23
CA ASP A 96 -9.00 11.12 -0.90
C ASP A 96 -8.50 10.02 0.04
N LEU A 97 -7.97 10.43 1.19
CA LEU A 97 -7.62 9.56 2.30
C LEU A 97 -8.23 10.13 3.58
N ASN A 98 -8.94 9.27 4.31
CA ASN A 98 -9.35 9.55 5.68
C ASN A 98 -8.93 8.38 6.58
N ALA A 99 -8.61 8.70 7.84
CA ALA A 99 -8.18 7.73 8.84
C ALA A 99 -8.74 8.11 10.22
N THR A 100 -9.24 7.13 10.96
CA THR A 100 -9.65 7.25 12.36
C THR A 100 -8.71 6.41 13.22
N HIS A 101 -8.06 7.04 14.19
CA HIS A 101 -7.13 6.40 15.11
C HIS A 101 -7.85 5.96 16.39
N HIS A 102 -7.96 4.64 16.59
CA HIS A 102 -8.74 4.04 17.68
C HIS A 102 -7.89 3.72 18.90
N ARG A 103 -6.60 3.38 18.69
CA ARG A 103 -5.67 2.96 19.75
C ARG A 103 -4.27 3.49 19.50
N GLY A 104 -3.61 3.94 20.56
CA GLY A 104 -2.18 4.29 20.52
C GLY A 104 -1.29 3.07 20.82
N LEU A 105 -0.16 2.98 20.13
CA LEU A 105 0.89 1.98 20.36
C LEU A 105 2.23 2.67 20.62
N ARG A 106 3.13 2.02 21.35
CA ARG A 106 4.50 2.54 21.63
C ARG A 106 5.62 1.69 21.07
N ALA A 107 5.32 0.45 20.71
CA ALA A 107 6.27 -0.54 20.22
C ALA A 107 5.54 -1.64 19.45
N GLY A 108 6.31 -2.59 18.89
CA GLY A 108 5.82 -3.71 18.11
C GLY A 108 5.60 -3.36 16.63
N THR A 109 4.88 -4.22 15.93
CA THR A 109 4.56 -4.06 14.51
C THR A 109 3.05 -3.91 14.31
N VAL A 110 2.65 -3.03 13.39
CA VAL A 110 1.25 -2.98 12.93
C VAL A 110 1.09 -3.71 11.61
N THR A 111 -0.06 -4.36 11.42
CA THR A 111 -0.45 -5.00 10.15
C THR A 111 -1.65 -4.28 9.57
N GLY A 112 -1.52 -3.78 8.35
CA GLY A 112 -2.61 -3.23 7.55
C GLY A 112 -3.17 -4.28 6.60
N THR A 113 -4.50 -4.33 6.47
CA THR A 113 -5.20 -5.10 5.43
C THR A 113 -6.13 -4.16 4.67
N ALA A 114 -5.90 -4.02 3.37
CA ALA A 114 -6.74 -3.26 2.46
C ALA A 114 -7.66 -4.20 1.68
N THR A 115 -8.96 -3.93 1.67
CA THR A 115 -9.98 -4.66 0.89
C THR A 115 -10.87 -3.68 0.12
N PRO A 116 -11.29 -4.00 -1.11
CA PRO A 116 -12.03 -3.08 -1.95
C PRO A 116 -13.43 -2.82 -1.40
N VAL A 117 -13.80 -1.56 -1.30
CA VAL A 117 -15.18 -1.08 -1.10
C VAL A 117 -15.85 -0.84 -2.46
N HIS A 118 -15.09 -0.36 -3.44
CA HIS A 118 -15.55 -0.12 -4.80
C HIS A 118 -14.39 -0.31 -5.80
N ARG A 119 -14.67 -0.95 -6.94
CA ARG A 119 -13.71 -1.10 -8.06
C ARG A 119 -14.41 -0.81 -9.38
N GLY A 120 -14.22 0.40 -9.88
CA GLY A 120 -14.87 0.90 -11.09
C GLY A 120 -13.89 1.05 -12.27
N ARG A 121 -14.38 1.71 -13.33
CA ARG A 121 -13.56 1.97 -14.54
C ARG A 121 -12.57 3.11 -14.34
N SER A 122 -12.96 4.16 -13.62
CA SER A 122 -12.21 5.42 -13.43
C SER A 122 -11.79 5.67 -11.98
N SER A 123 -12.24 4.85 -11.03
CA SER A 123 -11.85 4.95 -9.64
C SER A 123 -11.92 3.60 -8.93
N ALA A 124 -11.17 3.48 -7.84
CA ALA A 124 -11.27 2.36 -6.90
C ALA A 124 -11.13 2.90 -5.49
N THR A 125 -11.87 2.32 -4.54
CA THR A 125 -11.87 2.70 -3.13
C THR A 125 -11.61 1.46 -2.29
N TYR A 126 -10.70 1.56 -1.34
CA TYR A 126 -10.32 0.49 -0.41
C TYR A 126 -10.60 0.94 1.03
N GLU A 127 -11.16 0.04 1.82
CA GLU A 127 -11.11 0.14 3.28
C GLU A 127 -9.81 -0.51 3.74
N ILE A 128 -9.13 0.15 4.68
CA ILE A 128 -7.91 -0.37 5.29
C ILE A 128 -8.12 -0.45 6.79
N VAL A 129 -7.94 -1.65 7.33
CA VAL A 129 -7.92 -1.90 8.78
C VAL A 129 -6.49 -2.18 9.20
N ILE A 130 -6.00 -1.43 10.17
CA ILE A 130 -4.68 -1.62 10.77
C ILE A 130 -4.85 -2.18 12.18
N THR A 131 -4.17 -3.28 12.49
CA THR A 131 -4.21 -3.96 13.79
C THR A 131 -2.83 -4.06 14.42
N ASP A 132 -2.79 -4.19 15.75
CA ASP A 132 -1.59 -4.61 16.49
C ASP A 132 -1.38 -6.14 16.40
N GLU A 133 -0.29 -6.63 17.01
CA GLU A 133 0.09 -8.04 17.04
C GLU A 133 -0.93 -8.94 17.77
N ALA A 134 -1.76 -8.35 18.64
CA ALA A 134 -2.87 -9.04 19.30
C ALA A 134 -4.17 -9.00 18.49
N GLY A 135 -4.11 -8.52 17.23
CA GLY A 135 -5.25 -8.40 16.34
C GLY A 135 -6.22 -7.26 16.70
N LYS A 136 -5.85 -6.37 17.63
CA LYS A 136 -6.74 -5.28 18.04
C LYS A 136 -6.61 -4.11 17.07
N ARG A 137 -7.75 -3.58 16.62
CA ARG A 137 -7.83 -2.47 15.65
C ARG A 137 -7.21 -1.18 16.18
N VAL A 138 -6.18 -0.70 15.51
CA VAL A 138 -5.40 0.53 15.78
C VAL A 138 -5.94 1.70 14.97
N CYS A 139 -6.20 1.48 13.68
CA CYS A 139 -6.67 2.50 12.75
C CYS A 139 -7.66 1.88 11.75
N THR A 140 -8.67 2.65 11.35
CA THR A 140 -9.48 2.38 10.17
C THR A 140 -9.31 3.54 9.20
N ALA A 141 -9.04 3.24 7.95
CA ALA A 141 -8.88 4.23 6.91
C ALA A 141 -9.68 3.85 5.66
N ARG A 142 -9.94 4.85 4.81
CA ARG A 142 -10.48 4.64 3.48
C ARG A 142 -9.69 5.49 2.50
N LEU A 143 -9.18 4.83 1.46
CA LEU A 143 -8.49 5.47 0.34
C LEU A 143 -9.35 5.37 -0.91
N THR A 144 -9.51 6.48 -1.62
CA THR A 144 -10.01 6.49 -3.00
C THR A 144 -8.90 6.89 -3.96
N CYS A 145 -8.73 6.10 -5.01
CA CYS A 145 -7.82 6.38 -6.11
C CYS A 145 -8.59 6.65 -7.41
N MET A 146 -8.12 7.62 -8.18
CA MET A 146 -8.49 7.78 -9.59
C MET A 146 -7.63 6.88 -10.46
N LEU A 147 -8.25 6.18 -11.41
CA LEU A 147 -7.58 5.31 -12.37
C LEU A 147 -7.43 6.03 -13.71
N ARG A 148 -6.19 6.18 -14.18
CA ARG A 148 -5.88 6.84 -15.45
C ARG A 148 -5.16 5.87 -16.39
N PRO A 149 -5.28 6.02 -17.73
CA PRO A 149 -4.46 5.25 -18.66
C PRO A 149 -2.97 5.39 -18.32
N ALA A 150 -2.25 4.28 -18.32
CA ALA A 150 -0.80 4.30 -18.27
C ALA A 150 -0.30 4.74 -19.66
N THR A 151 0.54 5.78 -19.71
CA THR A 151 1.22 6.13 -20.96
C THR A 151 2.14 4.97 -21.34
N PRO A 152 2.13 4.49 -22.61
CA PRO A 152 3.08 3.47 -23.04
C PRO A 152 4.50 3.99 -22.77
N THR A 153 5.26 3.29 -21.93
CA THR A 153 6.62 3.67 -21.57
C THR A 153 7.53 3.52 -22.78
N GLY A 154 7.70 4.61 -23.50
CA GLY A 154 8.71 4.81 -24.54
C GLY A 154 9.65 5.95 -24.19
N SER A 155 10.04 6.12 -22.92
CA SER A 155 11.23 6.90 -22.53
C SER A 155 11.52 6.73 -21.05
N THR A 156 12.75 6.34 -20.73
CA THR A 156 13.30 6.24 -19.38
C THR A 156 13.79 7.60 -18.88
N THR A 157 12.90 8.59 -18.83
CA THR A 157 13.20 9.87 -18.17
C THR A 157 12.01 10.28 -17.32
N PRO A 158 12.12 10.30 -15.97
CA PRO A 158 11.08 10.88 -15.15
C PRO A 158 10.92 12.37 -15.51
N PRO A 159 9.70 12.93 -15.53
CA PRO A 159 9.50 14.34 -15.81
C PRO A 159 10.30 15.16 -14.80
N ALA A 160 11.08 16.12 -15.31
CA ALA A 160 11.77 17.10 -14.49
C ALA A 160 10.74 17.94 -13.74
N ASN A 161 10.88 18.02 -12.42
CA ASN A 161 10.34 19.13 -11.64
C ASN A 161 11.33 20.29 -11.67
#